data_AF-A0A1M3FY71-F1
#
_entry.id   AF-A0A1M3FY71-F1
#
_cell.length_a   1.000
_cell.length_b   1.000
_cell.length_c   1.000
_cell.angle_alpha   90.00
_cell.angle_beta   90.00
_cell.angle_gamma   90.00
#
_symmetry.space_group_name_H-M   'P 1'
#
loop_
_entity.id
_entity.type
_entity.pdbx_description
1 polymer ?
#
loop_
_entity_poly.entity_id
_entity_poly.type
_entity_poly.pdbx_seq_one_letter_code
_entity_poly.pdbx_strand_id
1 'polypeptide(L)'
;MTTRSVAAWPVHFLNRLNMEEVANEGVIHPLSAIHEIHAYASTGELLDLFAHFCDSARSERYSWKEGSPGNCLFFAERLELLIESCYLIYTRHPGCPRVADLRGFFVYKGLTEWKHLLHCWLEAALSDSSIHDEFSRFDQERFADHINRLIATCQRIPFMPVDPLPEQLS
;
A
#
# COMPACT_ATOMS: atom_id res chain seq x y z
N MET A 1 -28.76 -2.58 -10.98
CA MET A 1 -27.42 -2.07 -11.34
C MET A 1 -27.40 -0.58 -11.02
N THR A 2 -27.01 -0.24 -9.80
CA THR A 2 -26.96 1.14 -9.32
C THR A 2 -25.50 1.57 -9.35
N THR A 3 -25.12 2.32 -10.37
CA THR A 3 -23.84 3.02 -10.42
C THR A 3 -23.85 4.07 -9.32
N ARG A 4 -23.19 3.77 -8.18
CA ARG A 4 -22.90 4.79 -7.17
C ARG A 4 -22.00 5.83 -7.82
N SER A 5 -22.51 7.06 -7.85
CA SER A 5 -21.81 8.29 -8.24
C SER A 5 -20.42 8.34 -7.59
N VAL A 6 -19.39 8.58 -8.39
CA VAL A 6 -18.03 8.89 -7.93
C VAL A 6 -18.07 10.27 -7.27
N ALA A 7 -18.54 10.33 -6.03
CA ALA A 7 -18.41 11.51 -5.20
C ALA A 7 -16.91 11.81 -5.06
N ALA A 8 -16.55 13.09 -5.19
CA ALA A 8 -15.17 13.55 -5.06
C ALA A 8 -14.53 12.96 -3.80
N TRP A 9 -13.55 12.09 -4.01
CA TRP A 9 -12.90 11.34 -2.95
C TRP A 9 -12.25 12.32 -1.97
N PRO A 10 -12.47 12.16 -0.65
CA PRO A 10 -11.95 13.06 0.35
C PRO A 10 -10.40 13.11 0.38
N VAL A 11 -9.86 14.23 0.86
CA VAL A 11 -8.43 14.62 0.86
C VAL A 11 -7.47 13.55 1.44
N HIS A 12 -7.96 12.60 2.25
CA HIS A 12 -7.18 11.47 2.76
C HIS A 12 -6.78 10.42 1.70
N PHE A 13 -7.31 10.52 0.47
CA PHE A 13 -6.84 9.72 -0.67
C PHE A 13 -5.66 10.33 -1.41
N LEU A 14 -5.15 11.48 -0.95
CA LEU A 14 -3.88 12.04 -1.42
C LEU A 14 -2.71 11.17 -0.93
N ASN A 15 -1.67 11.10 -1.75
CA ASN A 15 -0.43 10.43 -1.41
C ASN A 15 0.23 11.22 -0.25
N ARG A 16 0.24 10.66 0.97
CA ARG A 16 0.73 11.32 2.17
C ARG A 16 2.20 11.73 2.01
N LEU A 17 3.02 10.84 1.46
CA LEU A 17 4.43 11.11 1.19
C LEU A 17 4.63 12.31 0.27
N ASN A 18 3.82 12.42 -0.78
CA ASN A 18 3.85 13.57 -1.67
C ASN A 18 3.48 14.87 -0.95
N MET A 19 2.50 14.84 -0.04
CA MET A 19 2.15 16.04 0.73
C MET A 19 3.24 16.44 1.73
N GLU A 20 3.87 15.45 2.38
CA GLU A 20 4.95 15.68 3.34
C GLU A 20 6.22 16.24 2.68
N GLU A 21 6.52 15.82 1.44
CA GLU A 21 7.63 16.35 0.63
C GLU A 21 7.31 17.74 0.05
N VAL A 22 6.08 18.00 -0.41
CA VAL A 22 5.69 19.35 -0.85
C VAL A 22 5.73 20.34 0.32
N ALA A 23 5.40 19.88 1.53
CA ALA A 23 5.50 20.69 2.74
C ALA A 23 6.96 20.84 3.24
N ASN A 24 7.82 19.86 2.97
CA ASN A 24 9.23 19.85 3.38
C ASN A 24 10.10 19.30 2.24
N GLU A 25 10.65 20.20 1.41
CA GLU A 25 11.50 19.83 0.27
C GLU A 25 12.59 18.83 0.72
N GLY A 26 12.51 17.59 0.22
CA GLY A 26 13.54 16.56 0.40
C GLY A 26 13.47 15.70 1.68
N VAL A 27 12.40 15.76 2.50
CA VAL A 27 12.40 15.07 3.80
C VAL A 27 12.03 13.57 3.74
N ILE A 28 11.20 13.12 2.79
CA ILE A 28 10.84 11.69 2.73
C ILE A 28 11.03 11.12 1.33
N HIS A 29 12.09 10.32 1.21
CA HIS A 29 12.40 9.61 -0.02
C HIS A 29 11.58 8.29 -0.10
N PRO A 30 10.85 8.03 -1.20
CA PRO A 30 10.02 6.82 -1.34
C PRO A 30 10.78 5.51 -1.08
N LEU A 31 12.05 5.42 -1.52
CA LEU A 31 12.88 4.24 -1.23
C LEU A 31 13.18 4.08 0.26
N SER A 32 13.38 5.18 1.00
CA SER A 32 13.64 5.12 2.44
C SER A 32 12.44 4.56 3.20
N ALA A 33 11.21 4.93 2.81
CA ALA A 33 10.00 4.37 3.40
C ALA A 33 9.85 2.86 3.11
N ILE A 34 10.11 2.41 1.88
CA ILE A 34 10.11 0.97 1.55
C ILE A 34 11.15 0.23 2.40
N HIS A 35 12.34 0.81 2.55
CA HIS A 35 13.42 0.22 3.32
C HIS A 35 13.10 0.16 4.81
N GLU A 36 12.50 1.20 5.38
CA GLU A 36 12.06 1.22 6.77
C GLU A 36 11.04 0.12 7.07
N ILE A 37 10.08 -0.09 6.17
CA ILE A 37 9.10 -1.19 6.27
C ILE A 37 9.80 -2.55 6.27
N HIS A 38 10.75 -2.76 5.37
CA HIS A 38 11.53 -4.01 5.29
C HIS A 38 12.60 -4.15 6.39
N ALA A 39 12.96 -3.08 7.08
CA ALA A 39 13.81 -3.12 8.27
C ALA A 39 13.00 -3.50 9.51
N TYR A 40 11.72 -3.12 9.56
CA TYR A 40 10.79 -3.50 10.62
C TYR A 40 10.41 -4.99 10.57
N ALA A 41 10.14 -5.52 9.38
CA ALA A 41 9.78 -6.91 9.18
C ALA A 41 10.37 -7.46 7.87
N SER A 42 10.85 -8.71 7.92
CA SER A 42 11.28 -9.42 6.72
C SER A 42 10.13 -9.60 5.75
N THR A 43 10.45 -9.89 4.49
CA THR A 43 9.40 -10.12 3.47
C THR A 43 8.51 -11.30 3.82
N GLY A 44 9.06 -12.37 4.43
CA GLY A 44 8.26 -13.49 4.92
C GLY A 44 7.28 -13.05 6.00
N GLU A 45 7.75 -12.32 7.01
CA GLU A 45 6.90 -11.81 8.09
C GLU A 45 5.82 -10.85 7.58
N LEU A 46 6.12 -9.99 6.61
CA LEU A 46 5.13 -9.10 5.99
C LEU A 46 4.04 -9.89 5.23
N LEU A 47 4.42 -10.98 4.54
CA LEU A 47 3.46 -11.84 3.85
C LEU A 47 2.59 -12.61 4.84
N ASP A 48 3.16 -13.09 5.94
CA ASP A 48 2.41 -13.79 7.00
C ASP A 48 1.43 -12.83 7.71
N LEU A 49 1.89 -11.62 8.07
CA LEU A 49 1.02 -10.57 8.61
C LEU A 49 -0.10 -10.19 7.64
N PHE A 50 0.20 -10.12 6.34
CA PHE A 50 -0.81 -9.86 5.32
C PHE A 50 -1.83 -10.99 5.19
N ALA A 51 -1.40 -12.25 5.30
CA ALA A 51 -2.31 -13.39 5.33
C ALA A 51 -3.25 -13.30 6.54
N HIS A 52 -2.73 -13.01 7.73
CA HIS A 52 -3.54 -12.80 8.93
C HIS A 52 -4.51 -11.61 8.81
N PHE A 53 -4.10 -10.54 8.15
CA PHE A 53 -4.96 -9.40 7.84
C PHE A 53 -6.11 -9.81 6.93
N CYS A 54 -5.81 -10.56 5.87
CA CYS A 54 -6.84 -11.07 4.96
C CYS A 54 -7.82 -12.03 5.65
N ASP A 55 -7.31 -12.92 6.50
CA ASP A 55 -8.14 -13.88 7.23
C ASP A 55 -9.05 -13.17 8.24
N SER A 56 -8.53 -12.12 8.88
CA SER A 56 -9.33 -11.28 9.79
C SER A 56 -10.43 -10.54 9.06
N ALA A 57 -10.15 -9.97 7.88
CA ALA A 57 -11.15 -9.29 7.06
C ALA A 57 -12.23 -10.23 6.49
N ARG A 58 -11.92 -11.52 6.31
CA ARG A 58 -12.90 -12.52 5.83
C ARG A 58 -13.78 -13.08 6.93
N SER A 59 -13.33 -13.01 8.18
CA SER A 59 -14.10 -13.50 9.32
C SER A 59 -15.39 -12.71 9.51
N GLU A 60 -16.47 -13.39 9.88
CA GLU A 60 -17.75 -12.75 10.24
C GLU A 60 -17.74 -12.14 11.65
N ARG A 61 -16.59 -12.22 12.34
CA ARG A 61 -16.38 -11.71 13.69
C ARG A 61 -14.96 -11.19 13.80
N TYR A 62 -14.73 -10.19 14.66
CA TYR A 62 -13.39 -9.73 14.96
C TYR A 62 -12.48 -10.90 15.38
N SER A 63 -11.45 -11.16 14.57
CA SER A 63 -10.58 -12.33 14.73
C SER A 63 -9.08 -12.01 14.63
N TRP A 64 -8.69 -10.74 14.68
CA TRP A 64 -7.28 -10.37 14.68
C TRP A 64 -6.62 -10.82 16.00
N LYS A 65 -5.69 -11.78 15.89
CA LYS A 65 -5.03 -12.44 17.04
C LYS A 65 -3.65 -11.88 17.35
N GLU A 66 -3.08 -11.06 16.47
CA GLU A 66 -1.74 -10.49 16.64
C GLU A 66 -1.77 -9.29 17.59
N GLY A 67 -1.94 -9.58 18.88
CA GLY A 67 -1.93 -8.58 19.94
C GLY A 67 -3.16 -7.69 19.94
N SER A 68 -2.96 -6.37 19.89
CA SER A 68 -4.04 -5.39 19.99
C SER A 68 -4.64 -5.05 18.61
N PRO A 69 -5.89 -4.55 18.53
CA PRO A 69 -6.44 -3.98 17.29
C PRO A 69 -5.54 -2.89 16.70
N GLY A 70 -4.77 -2.19 17.54
CA GLY A 70 -3.79 -1.19 17.11
C GLY A 70 -2.67 -1.78 16.24
N ASN A 71 -2.35 -3.07 16.37
CA ASN A 71 -1.36 -3.73 15.51
C ASN A 71 -1.89 -3.94 14.09
N CYS A 72 -3.19 -4.26 13.94
CA CYS A 72 -3.85 -4.35 12.64
C CYS A 72 -3.86 -2.99 11.94
N LEU A 73 -4.24 -1.93 12.67
CA LEU A 73 -4.21 -0.56 12.18
C LEU A 73 -2.80 -0.15 11.74
N PHE A 74 -1.80 -0.37 12.60
CA PHE A 74 -0.41 -0.06 12.30
C PHE A 74 0.08 -0.81 11.05
N PHE A 75 -0.25 -2.10 10.92
CA PHE A 75 0.12 -2.89 9.74
C PHE A 75 -0.53 -2.35 8.46
N ALA A 76 -1.82 -2.01 8.49
CA ALA A 76 -2.51 -1.41 7.35
C ALA A 76 -1.90 -0.05 6.96
N GLU A 77 -1.51 0.78 7.92
CA GLU A 77 -0.77 2.02 7.65
C GLU A 77 0.58 1.76 6.96
N ARG A 78 1.31 0.71 7.35
CA ARG A 78 2.55 0.32 6.66
C ARG A 78 2.29 -0.14 5.23
N LEU A 79 1.21 -0.88 4.98
CA LEU A 79 0.81 -1.28 3.61
C LEU A 79 0.40 -0.07 2.76
N GLU A 80 -0.34 0.87 3.33
CA GLU A 80 -0.70 2.12 2.64
C GLU A 80 0.56 2.89 2.25
N LEU A 81 1.49 3.06 3.19
CA LEU A 81 2.78 3.72 2.94
C LEU A 81 3.57 3.02 1.84
N LEU A 82 3.60 1.68 1.84
CA LEU A 82 4.26 0.89 0.79
C LEU A 82 3.67 1.18 -0.60
N ILE A 83 2.33 1.21 -0.71
CA ILE A 83 1.62 1.50 -1.96
C ILE A 83 1.94 2.92 -2.43
N GLU A 84 1.91 3.90 -1.52
CA GLU A 84 2.23 5.29 -1.83
C GLU A 84 3.68 5.48 -2.29
N SER A 85 4.63 4.83 -1.63
CA SER A 85 6.04 4.84 -2.04
C SER A 85 6.22 4.24 -3.43
N CYS A 86 5.57 3.10 -3.69
CA CYS A 86 5.61 2.45 -4.99
C CYS A 86 5.03 3.33 -6.11
N TYR A 87 3.95 4.06 -5.81
CA TYR A 87 3.36 5.00 -6.75
C TYR A 87 4.33 6.13 -7.11
N LEU A 88 5.04 6.68 -6.11
CA LEU A 88 6.04 7.72 -6.34
C LEU A 88 7.23 7.21 -7.16
N ILE A 89 7.72 6.00 -6.87
CA ILE A 89 8.80 5.38 -7.66
C ILE A 89 8.37 5.18 -9.10
N TYR A 90 7.20 4.60 -9.31
CA TYR A 90 6.66 4.36 -10.65
C TYR A 90 6.48 5.65 -11.46
N THR A 91 6.03 6.74 -10.82
CA THR A 91 5.73 8.01 -11.49
C THR A 91 6.96 8.89 -11.71
N ARG A 92 7.94 8.87 -10.78
CA ARG A 92 9.06 9.81 -10.78
C ARG A 92 10.41 9.20 -11.14
N HIS A 93 10.56 7.90 -10.99
CA HIS A 93 11.82 7.21 -11.23
C HIS A 93 11.64 6.12 -12.29
N PRO A 94 11.31 6.48 -13.55
CA PRO A 94 11.05 5.49 -14.60
C PRO A 94 12.26 4.57 -14.91
N GLY A 95 13.47 5.00 -14.53
CA GLY A 95 14.70 4.20 -14.64
C GLY A 95 14.92 3.20 -13.50
N CYS A 96 14.08 3.20 -12.46
CA CYS A 96 14.21 2.27 -11.35
C CYS A 96 13.94 0.82 -11.81
N PRO A 97 14.81 -0.14 -11.45
CA PRO A 97 14.54 -1.56 -11.67
C PRO A 97 13.20 -1.93 -11.05
N ARG A 98 12.41 -2.76 -11.73
CA ARG A 98 11.06 -3.17 -11.30
C ARG A 98 9.94 -2.14 -11.52
N VAL A 99 10.21 -0.97 -12.13
CA VAL A 99 9.13 -0.02 -12.52
C VAL A 99 8.07 -0.66 -13.42
N ALA A 100 8.45 -1.64 -14.27
CA ALA A 100 7.49 -2.39 -15.07
C ALA A 100 6.51 -3.21 -14.21
N ASP A 101 6.98 -3.81 -13.13
CA ASP A 101 6.14 -4.54 -12.17
C ASP A 101 5.19 -3.58 -11.44
N LEU A 102 5.71 -2.43 -10.99
CA LEU A 102 4.91 -1.38 -10.36
C LEU A 102 3.87 -0.80 -11.32
N ARG A 103 4.24 -0.60 -12.58
CA ARG A 103 3.31 -0.20 -13.64
C ARG A 103 2.19 -1.22 -13.81
N GLY A 104 2.52 -2.52 -13.85
CA GLY A 104 1.51 -3.59 -13.92
C GLY A 104 0.53 -3.55 -12.75
N PHE A 105 1.04 -3.30 -11.54
CA PHE A 105 0.23 -3.14 -10.34
C PHE A 105 -0.73 -1.94 -10.42
N PHE A 106 -0.24 -0.78 -10.87
CA PHE A 106 -1.06 0.44 -10.97
C PHE A 106 -1.93 0.53 -12.24
N VAL A 107 -1.69 -0.32 -13.24
CA VAL A 107 -2.59 -0.51 -14.39
C VAL A 107 -3.83 -1.29 -13.98
N TYR A 108 -3.71 -2.23 -13.05
CA TYR A 108 -4.86 -2.97 -12.54
C TYR A 108 -5.81 -2.04 -11.76
N LYS A 109 -5.26 -1.21 -10.86
CA LYS A 109 -6.00 -0.20 -10.09
C LYS A 109 -5.10 1.01 -9.80
N GLY A 110 -5.66 2.21 -9.87
CA GLY A 110 -4.97 3.45 -9.52
C GLY A 110 -4.71 3.57 -8.01
N LEU A 111 -3.88 4.54 -7.61
CA LEU A 111 -3.53 4.75 -6.19
C LEU A 111 -4.76 4.93 -5.31
N THR A 112 -5.70 5.78 -5.71
CA THR A 112 -6.94 6.05 -4.96
C THR A 112 -7.78 4.79 -4.77
N GLU A 113 -7.90 3.96 -5.81
CA GLU A 113 -8.64 2.70 -5.74
C GLU A 113 -7.97 1.69 -4.80
N TRP A 114 -6.62 1.61 -4.83
CA TRP A 114 -5.87 0.75 -3.92
C TRP A 114 -6.03 1.17 -2.47
N LYS A 115 -5.92 2.47 -2.18
CA LYS A 115 -6.14 3.01 -0.83
C LYS A 115 -7.57 2.71 -0.35
N HIS A 116 -8.56 2.90 -1.21
CA HIS A 116 -9.95 2.62 -0.86
C HIS A 116 -10.17 1.13 -0.55
N LEU A 117 -9.63 0.23 -1.37
CA LEU A 117 -9.69 -1.20 -1.09
C LEU A 117 -9.02 -1.54 0.23
N LEU A 118 -7.83 -1.02 0.49
CA LEU A 118 -7.14 -1.29 1.75
C LEU A 118 -7.97 -0.82 2.96
N HIS A 119 -8.66 0.31 2.85
CA HIS A 119 -9.56 0.82 3.90
C HIS A 119 -10.78 -0.08 4.11
N CYS A 120 -11.44 -0.55 3.05
CA CYS A 120 -12.54 -1.52 3.17
C CYS A 120 -12.08 -2.81 3.87
N TRP A 121 -10.89 -3.32 3.51
CA TRP A 121 -10.34 -4.51 4.14
C TRP A 121 -9.97 -4.29 5.61
N LEU A 122 -9.43 -3.11 5.95
CA LEU A 122 -9.14 -2.74 7.32
C LEU A 122 -10.40 -2.63 8.16
N GLU A 123 -11.45 -1.98 7.63
CA GLU A 123 -12.74 -1.87 8.30
C GLU A 123 -13.34 -3.25 8.58
N ALA A 124 -13.34 -4.15 7.59
CA ALA A 124 -13.76 -5.54 7.79
C ALA A 124 -12.90 -6.25 8.85
N ALA A 125 -11.57 -6.12 8.78
CA ALA A 125 -10.66 -6.77 9.73
C ALA A 125 -10.82 -6.29 11.18
N LEU A 126 -11.35 -5.07 11.39
CA LEU A 126 -11.53 -4.44 12.70
C LEU A 126 -12.97 -4.49 13.21
N SER A 127 -13.90 -5.08 12.46
CA SER A 127 -15.32 -5.12 12.81
C SER A 127 -15.88 -6.54 12.84
N ASP A 128 -17.17 -6.65 13.15
CA ASP A 128 -17.95 -7.89 13.01
C ASP A 128 -18.62 -7.97 11.62
N SER A 129 -17.96 -7.41 10.61
CA SER A 129 -18.39 -7.49 9.21
C SER A 129 -17.38 -8.28 8.39
N SER A 130 -17.85 -8.90 7.32
CA SER A 130 -16.98 -9.69 6.43
C SER A 130 -16.81 -8.98 5.10
N ILE A 131 -15.58 -9.01 4.58
CA ILE A 131 -15.28 -8.58 3.21
C ILE A 131 -16.02 -9.41 2.15
N HIS A 132 -16.60 -10.57 2.53
CA HIS A 132 -17.51 -11.37 1.70
C HIS A 132 -18.82 -10.65 1.39
N ASP A 133 -19.29 -9.76 2.25
CA ASP A 133 -20.52 -9.00 2.03
C ASP A 133 -20.33 -7.89 0.99
N GLU A 134 -19.09 -7.42 0.81
CA GLU A 134 -18.76 -6.32 -0.07
C GLU A 134 -18.13 -6.75 -1.41
N PHE A 135 -17.33 -7.82 -1.41
CA PHE A 135 -16.53 -8.22 -2.57
C PHE A 135 -16.70 -9.70 -2.92
N SER A 136 -16.73 -9.99 -4.23
CA SER A 136 -16.76 -11.37 -4.70
C SER A 136 -15.47 -12.10 -4.33
N ARG A 137 -15.54 -13.43 -4.19
CA ARG A 137 -14.35 -14.26 -3.91
C ARG A 137 -13.23 -14.03 -4.93
N PHE A 138 -13.58 -13.85 -6.20
CA PHE A 138 -12.61 -13.57 -7.26
C PHE A 138 -11.89 -12.23 -7.02
N ASP A 139 -12.61 -11.18 -6.65
CA ASP A 139 -12.02 -9.87 -6.36
C ASP A 139 -11.13 -9.93 -5.11
N GLN A 140 -11.51 -10.74 -4.12
CA GLN A 140 -10.71 -10.94 -2.92
C GLN A 140 -9.38 -11.65 -3.20
N GLU A 141 -9.42 -12.71 -4.00
CA GLU A 141 -8.21 -13.43 -4.43
C GLU A 141 -7.29 -12.53 -5.26
N ARG A 142 -7.87 -11.67 -6.12
CA ARG A 142 -7.10 -10.69 -6.89
C ARG A 142 -6.44 -9.63 -6.01
N PHE A 143 -7.16 -9.07 -5.04
CA PHE A 143 -6.60 -8.14 -4.08
C PHE A 143 -5.38 -8.76 -3.38
N ALA A 144 -5.55 -9.97 -2.83
CA ALA A 144 -4.48 -10.66 -2.11
C ALA A 144 -3.27 -10.98 -3.00
N ASP A 145 -3.48 -11.49 -4.22
CA ASP A 145 -2.40 -11.79 -5.18
C ASP A 145 -1.59 -10.53 -5.53
N HIS A 146 -2.26 -9.42 -5.81
CA HIS A 146 -1.59 -8.18 -6.17
C HIS A 146 -0.77 -7.59 -5.01
N ILE A 147 -1.30 -7.56 -3.79
CA ILE A 147 -0.56 -7.05 -2.63
C ILE A 147 0.62 -7.96 -2.28
N ASN A 148 0.45 -9.29 -2.32
CA ASN A 148 1.55 -10.23 -2.13
C ASN A 148 2.69 -10.00 -3.14
N ARG A 149 2.35 -9.80 -4.41
CA ARG A 149 3.34 -9.48 -5.45
C ARG A 149 4.00 -8.14 -5.22
N LEU A 150 3.26 -7.13 -4.73
CA LEU A 150 3.81 -5.83 -4.40
C LEU A 150 4.86 -5.97 -3.29
N ILE A 151 4.51 -6.61 -2.16
CA ILE A 151 5.41 -6.86 -1.02
C ILE A 151 6.70 -7.57 -1.50
N ALA A 152 6.55 -8.63 -2.30
CA ALA A 152 7.70 -9.36 -2.85
C ALA A 152 8.52 -8.55 -3.87
N THR A 153 7.89 -7.62 -4.58
CA THR A 153 8.57 -6.74 -5.54
C THR A 153 9.40 -5.69 -4.82
N CYS A 154 8.86 -5.09 -3.76
CA CYS A 154 9.52 -4.05 -2.97
C CYS A 154 10.85 -4.50 -2.37
N GLN A 155 10.95 -5.74 -1.90
CA GLN A 155 12.21 -6.32 -1.41
C GLN A 155 13.35 -6.26 -2.44
N ARG A 156 13.01 -6.25 -3.73
CA ARG A 156 13.97 -6.32 -4.84
C ARG A 156 14.22 -4.97 -5.49
N ILE A 157 13.67 -3.88 -4.95
CA ILE A 157 13.97 -2.54 -5.42
C ILE A 157 15.35 -2.16 -4.82
N PRO A 158 16.39 -1.99 -5.64
CA PRO A 158 17.71 -1.66 -5.11
C PRO A 158 17.70 -0.24 -4.53
N PHE A 159 18.50 -0.03 -3.49
CA PHE A 159 18.82 1.32 -3.04
C PHE A 159 19.57 2.02 -4.18
N MET A 160 18.93 2.99 -4.81
CA MET A 160 19.63 3.88 -5.72
C MET A 160 20.09 5.09 -4.89
N PRO A 161 21.41 5.38 -4.82
CA PRO A 161 21.85 6.65 -4.30
C PRO A 161 21.16 7.74 -5.12
N VAL A 162 20.55 8.69 -4.41
CA VAL A 162 19.90 9.84 -5.04
C VAL A 162 20.96 10.54 -5.87
N ASP A 163 20.77 10.64 -7.19
CA ASP A 163 21.60 11.52 -7.99
C ASP A 163 21.51 12.90 -7.33
N PRO A 164 22.64 13.54 -6.97
CA PRO A 164 22.58 14.88 -6.41
C PRO A 164 21.76 15.74 -7.36
N LEU A 165 20.80 16.49 -6.82
CA LEU A 165 20.06 17.51 -7.55
C LEU A 165 21.07 18.22 -8.46
N PRO A 166 20.82 18.32 -9.78
CA PRO A 166 21.76 18.97 -10.67
C PRO A 166 22.05 20.33 -10.07
N GLU A 167 23.32 20.53 -9.64
CA GLU A 167 23.80 21.80 -9.14
C GLU A 167 23.26 22.85 -10.10
N GLN A 168 22.47 23.78 -9.58
CA GLN A 168 21.99 24.88 -10.38
C GLN A 168 23.21 25.51 -11.02
N LEU A 169 23.29 25.40 -12.35
CA LEU A 169 24.25 26.10 -13.17
C LEU A 169 24.03 27.60 -12.94
N SER A 170 24.78 28.16 -11.99
CA SER A 170 24.96 29.60 -11.81
C SER A 170 26.28 29.88 -11.10
#